data_AF-A0A383EKY1-F1
#
_entry.id   AF-A0A383EKY1-F1
#
_cell.length_a   1.000
_cell.length_b   1.000
_cell.length_c   1.000
_cell.angle_alpha   90.00
_cell.angle_beta   90.00
_cell.angle_gamma   90.00
#
_symmetry.space_group_name_H-M   'P 1'
#
loop_
_entity.id
_entity.type
_entity.pdbx_description
1 polymer ?
#
loop_
_entity_poly.entity_id
_entity_poly.type
_entity_poly.pdbx_seq_one_letter_code
_entity_poly.pdbx_strand_id
1 'polypeptide(L)'
;AATIKKMALFPTKSGEIQIDPMTAVIGTREKQQRWNDFSLFGPPSKKFTVSTNTLQLDVKPLSDNIDGKVSTVVGNWNVRSSISSTKLKQDEAITFKVIVSGAGNIQAVDISDISFPNGMEVFEPEIQVKDNPLRDKIGGEKQFEWVLIPRFAGDIYLPRIEFTFFDPKIGQWMTQFTSEYHLNVAPNEKALISTIGLSKEEVALMGEDIRFLDESQPKWRDQTSRLFSG
;
A
#
# COMPACT_ATOMS: atom_id res chain seq x y z
N ALA A 1 -36.25 -15.19 14.75
CA ALA A 1 -35.95 -13.75 14.82
C ALA A 1 -35.16 -13.36 13.59
N ALA A 2 -35.47 -12.21 12.97
CA ALA A 2 -34.71 -11.70 11.82
C ALA A 2 -33.71 -10.64 12.29
N THR A 3 -32.44 -10.76 11.90
CA THR A 3 -31.39 -9.78 12.23
C THR A 3 -31.50 -8.59 11.29
N ILE A 4 -31.74 -7.40 11.84
CA ILE A 4 -31.89 -6.16 11.06
C ILE A 4 -30.52 -5.55 10.72
N LYS A 5 -29.57 -5.55 11.67
CA LYS A 5 -28.23 -5.02 11.49
C LYS A 5 -27.24 -5.68 12.46
N LYS A 6 -26.00 -5.87 12.01
CA LYS A 6 -24.87 -6.33 12.84
C LYS A 6 -23.66 -5.44 12.54
N MET A 7 -22.98 -4.95 13.56
CA MET A 7 -21.84 -4.04 13.43
C MET A 7 -20.73 -4.43 14.41
N ALA A 8 -19.50 -4.14 14.01
CA ALA A 8 -18.32 -4.19 14.85
C ALA A 8 -18.08 -2.83 15.48
N LEU A 9 -17.82 -2.77 16.78
CA LEU A 9 -17.38 -1.57 17.46
C LEU A 9 -16.05 -1.86 18.15
N PHE A 10 -15.09 -0.98 17.93
CA PHE A 10 -13.77 -1.03 18.57
C PHE A 10 -13.58 0.23 19.38
N PRO A 11 -13.32 0.13 20.69
CA PRO A 11 -13.15 1.30 21.54
C PRO A 11 -11.85 2.03 21.17
N THR A 12 -11.90 3.36 21.23
CA THR A 12 -10.75 4.24 20.97
C THR A 12 -10.13 4.80 22.25
N LYS A 13 -10.78 4.59 23.40
CA LYS A 13 -10.34 5.02 24.74
C LYS A 13 -10.73 3.98 25.78
N SER A 14 -10.00 3.96 26.89
CA SER A 14 -10.32 3.14 28.07
C SER A 14 -11.27 3.87 29.03
N GLY A 15 -11.86 3.11 29.95
CA GLY A 15 -12.81 3.57 30.96
C GLY A 15 -14.26 3.19 30.64
N GLU A 16 -15.18 3.78 31.40
CA GLU A 16 -16.61 3.55 31.20
C GLU A 16 -17.10 4.24 29.91
N ILE A 17 -17.65 3.45 29.00
CA ILE A 17 -18.24 3.90 27.75
C ILE A 17 -19.70 3.48 27.72
N GLN A 18 -20.58 4.45 27.48
CA GLN A 18 -21.98 4.21 27.18
C GLN A 18 -22.19 4.19 25.67
N ILE A 19 -22.81 3.13 25.16
CA ILE A 19 -23.31 3.05 23.79
C ILE A 19 -24.80 3.37 23.83
N ASP A 20 -25.15 4.47 23.16
CA ASP A 20 -26.53 4.93 23.09
C ASP A 20 -27.41 3.98 22.26
N PRO A 21 -28.70 3.88 22.57
CA PRO A 21 -29.66 3.09 21.83
C PRO A 21 -29.65 3.39 20.32
N MET A 22 -29.60 2.34 19.51
CA MET A 22 -29.87 2.46 18.07
C MET A 22 -31.38 2.42 17.84
N THR A 23 -31.91 3.46 17.18
CA THR A 23 -33.32 3.52 16.79
C THR A 23 -33.53 3.20 15.31
N ALA A 24 -34.57 2.45 14.98
CA ALA A 24 -34.98 2.17 13.60
C ALA A 24 -36.49 2.35 13.44
N VAL A 25 -36.92 2.92 12.31
CA VAL A 25 -38.33 3.04 11.95
C VAL A 25 -38.68 1.92 10.97
N ILE A 26 -39.54 1.00 11.40
CA ILE A 26 -39.95 -0.17 10.62
C ILE A 26 -41.40 0.05 10.14
N GLY A 27 -41.60 0.01 8.83
CA GLY A 27 -42.94 0.00 8.23
C GLY A 27 -43.48 -1.42 8.10
N THR A 28 -44.61 -1.72 8.72
CA THR A 28 -45.32 -3.00 8.53
C THR A 28 -46.55 -2.79 7.65
N ARG A 29 -46.78 -3.70 6.70
CA ARG A 29 -48.02 -3.70 5.90
C ARG A 29 -49.18 -4.15 6.78
N GLU A 30 -50.25 -3.38 6.79
CA GLU A 30 -51.47 -3.73 7.49
C GLU A 30 -52.26 -4.74 6.64
N LYS A 31 -52.52 -5.94 7.18
CA LYS A 31 -53.47 -6.90 6.58
C LYS A 31 -54.89 -6.43 6.87
N GLN A 32 -55.35 -5.34 6.26
CA GLN A 32 -56.76 -4.98 6.30
C GLN A 32 -57.49 -5.68 5.14
N GLN A 33 -58.37 -6.62 5.50
CA GLN A 33 -59.39 -7.18 4.62
C GLN A 33 -60.41 -6.06 4.35
N ARG A 34 -60.20 -5.23 3.31
CA ARG A 34 -61.18 -4.22 2.89
C ARG A 34 -61.73 -4.56 1.52
N TRP A 35 -63.06 -4.51 1.43
CA TRP A 35 -63.87 -4.92 0.28
C TRP A 35 -63.89 -3.89 -0.87
N ASN A 36 -63.25 -2.72 -0.70
CA ASN A 36 -63.21 -1.64 -1.68
C ASN A 36 -61.78 -1.08 -1.79
N ASP A 37 -61.03 -1.48 -2.81
CA ASP A 37 -59.64 -1.10 -3.06
C ASP A 37 -59.53 -0.18 -4.29
N PHE A 38 -59.79 1.11 -4.09
CA PHE A 38 -59.61 2.17 -5.10
C PHE A 38 -58.47 3.15 -4.72
N SER A 39 -57.50 2.73 -3.89
CA SER A 39 -56.40 3.60 -3.47
C SER A 39 -55.28 3.63 -4.51
N LEU A 40 -55.09 4.78 -5.19
CA LEU A 40 -54.00 5.03 -6.14
C LEU A 40 -52.58 4.97 -5.51
N PHE A 41 -52.46 4.88 -4.19
CA PHE A 41 -51.19 5.00 -3.46
C PHE A 41 -50.77 3.73 -2.69
N GLY A 42 -51.44 2.60 -2.95
CA GLY A 42 -51.17 1.32 -2.30
C GLY A 42 -51.65 1.26 -0.83
N PRO A 43 -51.49 0.10 -0.18
CA PRO A 43 -51.98 -0.11 1.19
C PRO A 43 -51.20 0.73 2.21
N PRO A 44 -51.86 1.29 3.23
CA PRO A 44 -51.21 2.08 4.27
C PRO A 44 -50.17 1.24 5.02
N SER A 45 -49.01 1.83 5.30
CA SER A 45 -47.97 1.22 6.13
C SER A 45 -47.99 1.85 7.51
N LYS A 46 -48.06 1.02 8.56
CA LYS A 46 -47.93 1.47 9.95
C LYS A 46 -46.45 1.52 10.30
N LYS A 47 -45.97 2.67 10.74
CA LYS A 47 -44.58 2.87 11.16
C LYS A 47 -44.45 2.58 12.66
N PHE A 48 -43.47 1.77 13.02
CA PHE A 48 -43.08 1.51 14.40
C PHE A 48 -41.64 1.97 14.59
N THR A 49 -41.41 2.80 15.60
CA THR A 49 -40.05 3.12 16.05
C THR A 49 -39.65 2.06 17.07
N VAL A 50 -38.58 1.32 16.77
CA VAL A 50 -37.96 0.37 17.70
C VAL A 50 -36.60 0.92 18.12
N SER A 51 -36.20 0.66 19.36
CA SER A 51 -34.90 1.04 19.89
C SER A 51 -34.22 -0.17 20.53
N THR A 52 -32.90 -0.23 20.47
CA THR A 52 -32.13 -1.16 21.29
C THR A 52 -32.04 -0.67 22.73
N ASN A 53 -31.49 -1.49 23.62
CA ASN A 53 -31.12 -1.05 24.96
C ASN A 53 -29.84 -0.21 24.89
N THR A 54 -29.65 0.66 25.89
CA THR A 54 -28.35 1.27 26.18
C THR A 54 -27.40 0.18 26.69
N LEU A 55 -26.14 0.23 26.27
CA LEU A 55 -25.11 -0.70 26.72
C LEU A 55 -24.01 0.07 27.45
N GLN A 56 -23.70 -0.32 28.68
CA GLN A 56 -22.54 0.18 29.43
C GLN A 56 -21.39 -0.82 29.32
N LEU A 57 -20.21 -0.32 29.01
CA LEU A 57 -18.98 -1.09 28.85
C LEU A 57 -17.89 -0.48 29.71
N ASP A 58 -17.18 -1.30 30.46
CA ASP A 58 -15.91 -0.92 31.10
C ASP A 58 -14.75 -1.39 30.21
N VAL A 59 -14.12 -0.45 29.50
CA VAL A 59 -13.02 -0.75 28.58
C VAL A 59 -11.70 -0.69 29.32
N LYS A 60 -11.05 -1.85 29.42
CA LYS A 60 -9.74 -1.95 30.07
C LYS A 60 -8.66 -1.16 29.30
N PRO A 61 -7.75 -0.47 30.00
CA PRO A 61 -6.58 0.11 29.37
C PRO A 61 -5.69 -0.98 28.78
N LEU A 62 -5.05 -0.68 27.66
CA LEU A 62 -3.95 -1.50 27.15
C LEU A 62 -2.74 -1.29 28.04
N SER A 63 -2.00 -2.35 28.36
CA SER A 63 -0.71 -2.20 29.03
C SER A 63 0.26 -1.47 28.12
N ASP A 64 1.20 -0.72 28.68
CA ASP A 64 2.27 -0.11 27.89
C ASP A 64 3.02 -1.20 27.10
N ASN A 65 3.31 -0.90 25.84
CA ASN A 65 4.14 -1.78 25.03
C ASN A 65 5.61 -1.62 25.47
N ILE A 66 6.34 -2.74 25.54
CA ILE A 66 7.72 -2.84 26.06
C ILE A 66 8.67 -1.89 25.31
N ASP A 67 8.42 -1.64 24.02
CA ASP A 67 9.30 -0.83 23.16
C ASP A 67 8.85 0.63 23.02
N GLY A 68 7.88 1.10 23.81
CA GLY A 68 7.36 2.47 23.74
C GLY A 68 6.59 2.81 22.45
N LYS A 69 6.49 1.86 21.49
CA LYS A 69 5.66 1.99 20.29
C LYS A 69 4.20 1.70 20.62
N VAL A 70 3.35 2.71 20.45
CA VAL A 70 1.90 2.61 20.62
C VAL A 70 1.30 1.93 19.39
N SER A 71 1.28 0.59 19.37
CA SER A 71 0.41 -0.14 18.44
C SER A 71 -1.02 -0.04 18.94
N THR A 72 -1.99 0.16 18.06
CA THR A 72 -3.43 0.16 18.40
C THR A 72 -4.12 -1.11 17.90
N VAL A 73 -3.34 -2.07 17.41
CA VAL A 73 -3.85 -3.31 16.83
C VAL A 73 -4.21 -4.28 17.96
N VAL A 74 -5.49 -4.66 18.00
CA VAL A 74 -6.08 -5.56 19.01
C VAL A 74 -6.79 -6.71 18.29
N GLY A 75 -6.45 -7.93 18.66
CA GLY A 75 -7.06 -9.12 18.09
C GLY A 75 -6.11 -10.31 18.04
N ASN A 76 -6.46 -11.28 17.22
CA ASN A 76 -5.62 -12.42 16.93
C ASN A 76 -5.23 -12.36 15.46
N TRP A 77 -3.94 -12.19 15.21
CA TRP A 77 -3.42 -11.88 13.88
C TRP A 77 -2.29 -12.82 13.49
N ASN A 78 -2.13 -12.97 12.18
CA ASN A 78 -1.01 -13.62 11.52
C ASN A 78 -0.44 -12.65 10.48
N VAL A 79 0.88 -12.52 10.45
CA VAL A 79 1.60 -11.78 9.39
C VAL A 79 2.44 -12.74 8.54
N ARG A 80 2.42 -12.51 7.23
CA ARG A 80 3.28 -13.21 6.27
C ARG A 80 3.74 -12.25 5.19
N SER A 81 4.87 -12.55 4.58
CA SER A 81 5.41 -11.80 3.46
C SER A 81 5.68 -12.70 2.25
N SER A 82 5.82 -12.09 1.08
CA SER A 82 6.27 -12.76 -0.15
C SER A 82 6.94 -11.76 -1.08
N ILE A 83 7.78 -12.25 -1.98
CA ILE A 83 8.44 -11.46 -3.02
C ILE A 83 8.28 -12.13 -4.38
N SER A 84 8.20 -11.34 -5.46
CA SER A 84 8.05 -11.86 -6.82
C SER A 84 9.29 -12.61 -7.34
N SER A 85 10.50 -12.18 -6.97
CA SER A 85 11.76 -12.84 -7.34
C SER A 85 12.89 -12.48 -6.37
N THR A 86 13.84 -13.40 -6.20
CA THR A 86 15.10 -13.17 -5.46
C THR A 86 16.32 -13.03 -6.38
N LYS A 87 16.15 -13.26 -7.69
CA LYS A 87 17.17 -13.07 -8.72
C LYS A 87 16.64 -12.08 -9.74
N LEU A 88 17.33 -10.96 -9.90
CA LEU A 88 16.89 -9.84 -10.73
C LEU A 88 18.10 -9.08 -11.26
N LYS A 89 17.90 -8.23 -12.25
CA LYS A 89 18.91 -7.29 -12.74
C LYS A 89 18.71 -5.91 -12.11
N GLN A 90 19.76 -5.09 -12.17
CA GLN A 90 19.65 -3.67 -11.86
C GLN A 90 18.54 -3.02 -12.71
N ASP A 91 17.79 -2.11 -12.09
CA ASP A 91 16.63 -1.41 -12.65
C ASP A 91 15.41 -2.32 -12.96
N GLU A 92 15.45 -3.59 -12.55
CA GLU A 92 14.31 -4.51 -12.67
C GLU A 92 13.38 -4.38 -11.45
N ALA A 93 12.11 -4.08 -11.68
CA ALA A 93 11.13 -3.94 -10.62
C ALA A 93 10.72 -5.30 -10.04
N ILE A 94 10.61 -5.36 -8.71
CA ILE A 94 10.05 -6.49 -7.97
C ILE A 94 8.90 -6.03 -7.08
N THR A 95 8.02 -6.98 -6.78
CA THR A 95 6.89 -6.77 -5.89
C THR A 95 7.20 -7.41 -4.55
N PHE A 96 7.14 -6.61 -3.49
CA PHE A 96 7.21 -7.09 -2.12
C PHE A 96 5.83 -6.95 -1.48
N LYS A 97 5.31 -8.06 -0.94
CA LYS A 97 3.94 -8.15 -0.45
C LYS A 97 3.92 -8.61 0.98
N VAL A 98 3.15 -7.92 1.81
CA VAL A 98 2.92 -8.26 3.22
C VAL A 98 1.42 -8.42 3.42
N ILE A 99 1.03 -9.51 4.06
CA ILE A 99 -0.37 -9.86 4.29
C ILE A 99 -0.55 -10.07 5.79
N VAL A 100 -1.44 -9.28 6.38
CA VAL A 100 -1.93 -9.45 7.75
C VAL A 100 -3.33 -10.03 7.67
N SER A 101 -3.57 -11.15 8.33
CA SER A 101 -4.87 -11.82 8.34
C SER A 101 -5.24 -12.29 9.74
N GLY A 102 -6.53 -12.24 10.07
CA GLY A 102 -6.97 -12.61 11.42
C GLY A 102 -8.32 -12.00 11.81
N ALA A 103 -8.54 -11.90 13.11
CA ALA A 103 -9.75 -11.36 13.70
C ALA A 103 -9.44 -10.25 14.71
N GLY A 104 -10.06 -9.08 14.54
CA GLY A 104 -9.82 -7.88 15.34
C GLY A 104 -10.10 -6.59 14.57
N ASN A 105 -9.53 -5.48 15.05
CA ASN A 105 -9.64 -4.16 14.43
C ASN A 105 -8.71 -3.99 13.22
N ILE A 106 -8.99 -4.67 12.11
CA ILE A 106 -8.15 -4.65 10.90
C ILE A 106 -7.81 -3.25 10.38
N GLN A 107 -8.70 -2.28 10.60
CA GLN A 107 -8.51 -0.90 10.16
C GLN A 107 -7.36 -0.20 10.90
N ALA A 108 -7.01 -0.64 12.11
CA ALA A 108 -5.88 -0.12 12.89
C ALA A 108 -4.52 -0.71 12.46
N VAL A 109 -4.51 -1.77 11.63
CA VAL A 109 -3.27 -2.38 11.15
C VAL A 109 -2.60 -1.43 10.17
N ASP A 110 -1.41 -0.94 10.52
CA ASP A 110 -0.58 -0.14 9.62
C ASP A 110 0.85 -0.68 9.61
N ILE A 111 1.43 -0.76 8.42
CA ILE A 111 2.79 -1.23 8.15
C ILE A 111 3.42 -0.25 7.15
N SER A 112 3.61 0.99 7.59
CA SER A 112 4.16 2.07 6.78
C SER A 112 5.64 2.34 7.09
N ASP A 113 6.07 2.09 8.32
CA ASP A 113 7.43 2.40 8.83
C ASP A 113 8.49 1.32 8.52
N ILE A 114 8.58 0.88 7.25
CA ILE A 114 9.61 -0.08 6.83
C ILE A 114 10.86 0.69 6.36
N SER A 115 12.00 0.42 6.99
CA SER A 115 13.30 0.94 6.55
C SER A 115 13.90 0.01 5.50
N PHE A 116 13.65 0.30 4.23
CA PHE A 116 14.27 -0.44 3.12
C PHE A 116 15.78 -0.12 2.98
N PRO A 117 16.59 -1.05 2.46
CA PRO A 117 18.02 -0.84 2.26
C PRO A 117 18.33 0.33 1.32
N ASN A 118 19.46 0.98 1.55
CA ASN A 118 19.98 2.01 0.65
C ASN A 118 20.21 1.46 -0.77
N GLY A 119 20.01 2.30 -1.78
CA GLY A 119 20.20 1.90 -3.18
C GLY A 119 19.00 1.16 -3.79
N MET A 120 17.87 1.15 -3.08
CA MET A 120 16.58 0.71 -3.60
C MET A 120 15.67 1.93 -3.75
N GLU A 121 15.02 2.04 -4.90
CA GLU A 121 13.91 2.95 -5.08
C GLU A 121 12.62 2.24 -4.69
N VAL A 122 11.85 2.88 -3.80
CA VAL A 122 10.68 2.29 -3.17
C VAL A 122 9.48 3.16 -3.50
N PHE A 123 8.46 2.55 -4.09
CA PHE A 123 7.17 3.20 -4.31
C PHE A 123 6.24 2.96 -3.12
N GLU A 124 5.30 3.89 -2.92
CA GLU A 124 4.27 3.74 -1.89
C GLU A 124 3.47 2.45 -2.11
N PRO A 125 3.10 1.74 -1.02
CA PRO A 125 2.40 0.48 -1.15
C PRO A 125 0.97 0.68 -1.64
N GLU A 126 0.52 -0.21 -2.50
CA GLU A 126 -0.91 -0.42 -2.72
C GLU A 126 -1.49 -1.17 -1.51
N ILE A 127 -2.54 -0.63 -0.91
CA ILE A 127 -3.19 -1.22 0.26
C ILE A 127 -4.57 -1.75 -0.12
N GLN A 128 -4.78 -3.04 0.09
CA GLN A 128 -6.08 -3.69 -0.12
C GLN A 128 -6.59 -4.28 1.19
N VAL A 129 -7.85 -4.02 1.52
CA VAL A 129 -8.50 -4.55 2.72
C VAL A 129 -9.70 -5.39 2.29
N LYS A 130 -9.72 -6.65 2.74
CA LYS A 130 -10.82 -7.57 2.55
C LYS A 130 -11.41 -7.93 3.92
N ASP A 131 -12.54 -7.30 4.23
CA ASP A 131 -13.31 -7.65 5.41
C ASP A 131 -13.93 -9.04 5.24
N ASN A 132 -13.74 -9.91 6.23
CA ASN A 132 -14.33 -11.24 6.26
C ASN A 132 -15.22 -11.39 7.49
N PRO A 133 -16.52 -11.04 7.38
CA PRO A 133 -17.48 -11.23 8.46
C PRO A 133 -17.92 -12.71 8.53
N LEU A 134 -17.01 -13.61 8.90
CA LEU A 134 -17.36 -15.01 9.11
C LEU A 134 -18.17 -15.15 10.40
N ARG A 135 -19.50 -15.29 10.22
CA ARG A 135 -20.57 -15.70 11.15
C ARG A 135 -20.67 -14.90 12.46
N ASP A 136 -19.59 -14.71 13.22
CA ASP A 136 -19.56 -13.97 14.49
C ASP A 136 -18.21 -13.31 14.80
N LYS A 137 -17.16 -13.52 13.98
CA LYS A 137 -15.85 -12.92 14.18
C LYS A 137 -15.64 -11.79 13.19
N ILE A 138 -15.37 -10.61 13.72
CA ILE A 138 -14.98 -9.44 12.93
C ILE A 138 -13.50 -9.59 12.65
N GLY A 139 -13.14 -9.69 11.38
CA GLY A 139 -11.80 -9.96 10.92
C GLY A 139 -11.67 -9.74 9.43
N GLY A 140 -10.51 -10.05 8.89
CA GLY A 140 -10.24 -9.84 7.48
C GLY A 140 -8.80 -10.12 7.11
N GLU A 141 -8.45 -9.67 5.92
CA GLU A 141 -7.11 -9.70 5.36
C GLU A 141 -6.75 -8.29 4.85
N LYS A 142 -5.61 -7.76 5.29
CA LYS A 142 -5.04 -6.49 4.82
C LYS A 142 -3.72 -6.79 4.13
N GLN A 143 -3.63 -6.43 2.85
CA GLN A 143 -2.47 -6.62 2.01
C GLN A 143 -1.82 -5.27 1.74
N PHE A 144 -0.50 -5.24 1.85
CA PHE A 144 0.36 -4.12 1.48
C PHE A 144 1.30 -4.61 0.39
N GLU A 145 1.37 -3.89 -0.73
CA GLU A 145 2.14 -4.29 -1.90
C GLU A 145 3.03 -3.16 -2.38
N TRP A 146 4.34 -3.28 -2.15
CA TRP A 146 5.35 -2.32 -2.61
C TRP A 146 5.94 -2.76 -3.94
N VAL A 147 6.22 -1.76 -4.79
CA VAL A 147 7.11 -1.92 -5.94
C VAL A 147 8.49 -1.41 -5.54
N LEU A 148 9.50 -2.26 -5.70
CA LEU A 148 10.89 -1.98 -5.35
C LEU A 148 11.78 -2.10 -6.58
N ILE A 149 12.70 -1.16 -6.79
CA ILE A 149 13.65 -1.18 -7.92
C ILE A 149 15.08 -1.03 -7.38
N PRO A 150 15.96 -2.04 -7.54
CA PRO A 150 17.36 -1.91 -7.13
C PRO A 150 18.12 -1.03 -8.12
N ARG A 151 18.82 -0.02 -7.62
CA ARG A 151 19.64 0.91 -8.43
C ARG A 151 21.10 0.50 -8.52
N PHE A 152 21.52 -0.55 -7.82
CA PHE A 152 22.88 -1.09 -7.86
C PHE A 152 22.86 -2.62 -7.90
N ALA A 153 23.89 -3.20 -8.52
CA ALA A 153 24.12 -4.65 -8.51
C ALA A 153 24.78 -5.09 -7.19
N GLY A 154 24.59 -6.36 -6.84
CA GLY A 154 25.11 -6.98 -5.62
C GLY A 154 24.02 -7.66 -4.80
N ASP A 155 24.38 -7.99 -3.56
CA ASP A 155 23.49 -8.62 -2.60
C ASP A 155 22.74 -7.57 -1.78
N ILE A 156 21.41 -7.62 -1.80
CA ILE A 156 20.52 -6.73 -1.04
C ILE A 156 19.66 -7.57 -0.10
N TYR A 157 19.52 -7.14 1.15
CA TYR A 157 18.75 -7.84 2.18
C TYR A 157 17.51 -7.03 2.54
N LEU A 158 16.32 -7.52 2.18
CA LEU A 158 15.07 -6.93 2.63
C LEU A 158 14.80 -7.36 4.07
N PRO A 159 14.62 -6.42 5.01
CA PRO A 159 14.49 -6.75 6.42
C PRO A 159 13.20 -7.54 6.70
N ARG A 160 13.23 -8.36 7.74
CA ARG A 160 12.00 -8.86 8.33
C ARG A 160 11.19 -7.70 8.93
N ILE A 161 9.88 -7.77 8.80
CA ILE A 161 8.97 -6.80 9.40
C ILE A 161 8.54 -7.32 10.76
N GLU A 162 8.62 -6.46 11.76
CA GLU A 162 8.07 -6.68 13.07
C GLU A 162 6.61 -6.20 13.11
N PHE A 163 5.71 -7.08 13.54
CA PHE A 163 4.30 -6.77 13.69
C PHE A 163 3.84 -7.10 15.11
N THR A 164 3.49 -6.06 15.86
CA THR A 164 3.11 -6.16 17.28
C THR A 164 1.63 -5.82 17.48
N PHE A 165 0.89 -6.70 18.14
CA PHE A 165 -0.54 -6.59 18.40
C PHE A 165 -0.90 -7.10 19.80
N PHE A 166 -1.99 -6.61 20.38
CA PHE A 166 -2.49 -7.08 21.67
C PHE A 166 -3.51 -8.21 21.48
N ASP A 167 -3.25 -9.39 22.04
CA ASP A 167 -4.22 -10.50 22.03
C ASP A 167 -5.13 -10.42 23.27
N PRO A 168 -6.42 -10.07 23.12
CA PRO A 168 -7.33 -9.89 24.25
C PRO A 168 -7.71 -11.20 24.95
N LYS A 169 -7.45 -12.37 24.35
CA LYS A 169 -7.76 -13.66 25.00
C LYS A 169 -6.74 -14.01 26.08
N ILE A 170 -5.48 -13.68 25.83
CA ILE A 170 -4.37 -13.90 26.78
C ILE A 170 -4.00 -12.63 27.54
N GLY A 171 -4.47 -11.47 27.09
CA GLY A 171 -4.26 -10.18 27.75
C GLY A 171 -2.81 -9.69 27.66
N GLN A 172 -2.11 -10.00 26.57
CA GLN A 172 -0.69 -9.71 26.40
C GLN A 172 -0.38 -9.21 24.98
N TRP A 173 0.71 -8.45 24.87
CA TRP A 173 1.29 -8.08 23.58
C TRP A 173 2.00 -9.28 22.96
N MET A 174 1.76 -9.46 21.67
CA MET A 174 2.34 -10.49 20.83
C MET A 174 3.07 -9.82 19.67
N THR A 175 4.29 -10.29 19.40
CA THR A 175 5.10 -9.82 18.27
C THR A 175 5.34 -10.99 17.33
N GLN A 176 5.07 -10.78 16.04
CA GLN A 176 5.38 -11.71 14.97
C GLN A 176 6.32 -11.06 13.98
N PHE A 177 7.11 -11.89 13.30
CA PHE A 177 8.07 -11.46 12.31
C PHE A 177 7.76 -12.10 10.97
N THR A 178 7.95 -11.34 9.89
CA THR A 178 7.94 -11.90 8.54
C THR A 178 9.29 -12.52 8.20
N SER A 179 9.40 -13.10 6.99
CA SER A 179 10.68 -13.56 6.47
C SER A 179 11.55 -12.38 6.03
N GLU A 180 12.87 -12.54 6.22
CA GLU A 180 13.89 -11.74 5.55
C GLU A 180 14.12 -12.30 4.15
N TYR A 181 14.42 -11.43 3.17
CA TYR A 181 14.72 -11.86 1.79
C TYR A 181 16.11 -11.41 1.36
N HIS A 182 16.90 -12.36 0.86
CA HIS A 182 18.16 -12.09 0.19
C HIS A 182 17.93 -12.00 -1.32
N LEU A 183 18.28 -10.85 -1.89
CA LEU A 183 18.19 -10.54 -3.31
C LEU A 183 19.57 -10.57 -3.94
N ASN A 184 19.70 -11.32 -5.03
CA ASN A 184 20.89 -11.33 -5.86
C ASN A 184 20.63 -10.47 -7.11
N VAL A 185 21.23 -9.28 -7.14
CA VAL A 185 21.04 -8.30 -8.22
C VAL A 185 22.22 -8.35 -9.18
N ALA A 186 21.99 -8.82 -10.40
CA ALA A 186 23.00 -8.81 -11.45
C ALA A 186 23.12 -7.42 -12.10
N PRO A 187 24.32 -7.02 -12.56
CA PRO A 187 24.47 -5.81 -13.36
C PRO A 187 23.59 -5.83 -14.62
N ASN A 188 23.01 -4.69 -14.96
CA ASN A 188 22.34 -4.53 -16.24
C ASN A 188 23.35 -4.03 -17.28
N GLU A 189 23.66 -4.84 -18.30
CA GLU A 189 24.69 -4.52 -19.30
C GLU A 189 24.41 -3.22 -20.07
N LYS A 190 23.15 -2.76 -20.12
CA LYS A 190 22.81 -1.46 -20.70
C LYS A 190 23.33 -0.27 -19.89
N ALA A 191 23.55 -0.42 -18.59
CA ALA A 191 24.12 0.62 -17.72
C ALA A 191 25.65 0.75 -17.85
N LEU A 192 26.33 -0.30 -18.34
CA LEU A 192 27.78 -0.28 -18.56
C LEU A 192 28.19 0.64 -19.72
N ILE A 193 27.29 0.91 -20.67
CA ILE A 193 27.56 1.78 -21.83
C ILE A 193 27.58 3.26 -21.41
N SER A 194 26.93 3.63 -20.30
CA SER A 194 26.92 5.01 -19.78
C SER A 194 28.10 5.33 -18.85
N THR A 195 28.91 4.35 -18.48
CA THR A 195 30.03 4.53 -17.54
C THR A 195 31.42 4.37 -18.19
N ILE A 196 31.47 4.04 -19.49
CA ILE A 196 32.70 4.12 -20.30
C ILE A 196 32.73 5.51 -20.95
N GLY A 197 32.84 6.53 -20.11
CA GLY A 197 32.88 7.93 -20.49
C GLY A 197 34.10 8.61 -19.87
N LEU A 198 35.25 8.42 -20.53
CA LEU A 198 36.46 9.25 -20.53
C LEU A 198 37.01 9.69 -19.16
N SER A 199 38.22 9.23 -18.84
CA SER A 199 39.03 9.88 -17.81
C SER A 199 39.22 11.36 -18.17
N LYS A 200 39.28 12.24 -17.16
CA LYS A 200 39.43 13.69 -17.35
C LYS A 200 40.69 14.04 -18.17
N GLU A 201 41.68 13.15 -18.18
CA GLU A 201 42.86 13.18 -19.06
C GLU A 201 42.58 12.93 -20.56
N GLU A 202 41.64 12.05 -20.94
CA GLU A 202 41.32 11.80 -22.37
C GLU A 202 40.49 12.94 -23.00
N VAL A 203 39.66 13.62 -22.21
CA VAL A 203 38.89 14.80 -22.66
C VAL A 203 39.81 16.00 -22.92
N ALA A 204 40.91 16.14 -22.18
CA ALA A 204 41.89 17.21 -22.36
C ALA A 204 42.71 17.05 -23.65
N LEU A 205 42.97 15.81 -24.09
CA LEU A 205 43.69 15.50 -25.33
C LEU A 205 42.81 15.61 -26.59
N MET A 206 41.48 15.51 -26.45
CA MET A 206 40.54 15.67 -27.58
C MET A 206 40.07 17.13 -27.81
N GLY A 207 40.42 18.05 -26.93
CA GLY A 207 40.03 19.47 -27.02
C GLY A 207 40.82 20.31 -28.02
N GLU A 208 41.90 19.79 -28.62
CA GLU A 208 42.77 20.59 -29.50
C GLU A 208 42.48 20.47 -31.00
N ASP A 209 41.71 19.50 -31.48
CA ASP A 209 41.63 19.30 -32.94
C ASP A 209 40.28 18.76 -33.43
N ILE A 210 39.22 19.55 -33.23
CA ILE A 210 37.98 19.38 -33.99
C ILE A 210 37.75 20.64 -34.82
N ARG A 211 38.53 20.78 -35.90
CA ARG A 211 38.18 21.69 -36.99
C ARG A 211 37.15 21.01 -37.88
N PHE A 212 35.97 21.63 -37.96
CA PHE A 212 34.88 21.24 -38.85
C PHE A 212 35.42 21.15 -40.29
N LEU A 213 35.37 19.96 -40.90
CA LEU A 213 35.59 19.80 -42.34
C LEU A 213 34.23 20.02 -43.03
N ASP A 214 34.12 21.13 -43.75
CA ASP A 214 33.00 21.41 -44.66
C ASP A 214 33.27 20.68 -45.99
N GLU A 215 32.43 19.69 -46.32
CA GLU A 215 32.53 18.88 -47.54
C GLU A 215 31.79 19.49 -48.74
N SER A 216 31.33 20.74 -48.67
CA SER A 216 30.67 21.38 -49.80
C SER A 216 31.66 21.65 -50.96
N GLN A 217 31.31 21.20 -52.18
CA GLN A 217 32.18 21.39 -53.34
C GLN A 217 32.34 22.88 -53.69
N PRO A 218 33.57 23.43 -53.74
CA PRO A 218 33.79 24.82 -54.09
C PRO A 218 33.51 25.06 -55.58
N LYS A 219 32.62 26.01 -55.88
CA LYS A 219 32.43 26.53 -57.24
C LYS A 219 33.53 27.54 -57.56
N TRP A 220 34.64 27.05 -58.12
CA TRP A 220 35.70 27.91 -58.63
C TRP A 220 35.20 28.67 -59.87
N ARG A 221 35.37 30.00 -59.87
CA ARG A 221 35.10 30.86 -61.02
C ARG A 221 36.45 31.27 -61.59
N ASP A 222 36.78 30.78 -62.78
CA ASP A 222 37.99 31.21 -63.46
C ASP A 222 37.91 32.70 -63.81
N GLN A 223 38.78 33.49 -63.21
CA GLN A 223 39.10 34.84 -63.65
C GLN A 223 40.55 34.87 -64.11
N THR A 224 40.79 34.45 -65.34
CA THR A 224 41.98 34.88 -66.07
C THR A 224 41.59 36.01 -67.01
N SER A 225 41.71 37.23 -66.51
CA SER A 225 41.93 38.40 -67.34
C SER A 225 43.34 38.33 -67.91
N ARG A 226 43.48 38.23 -69.24
CA ARG A 226 44.65 38.73 -69.94
C ARG A 226 44.22 39.63 -71.08
N LEU A 227 44.41 40.92 -70.83
CA LEU A 227 44.60 41.95 -71.83
C LEU A 227 45.89 41.65 -72.60
N PHE A 228 45.81 41.54 -73.92
CA PHE A 228 46.91 41.89 -74.82
C PHE A 228 46.33 42.66 -76.02
N SER A 229 46.91 43.83 -76.23
CA SER A 229 46.70 44.76 -77.34
C SER A 229 47.46 44.28 -78.58
N GLY A 230 46.87 44.51 -79.76
CA GLY A 230 47.50 44.33 -81.07
C GLY A 230 46.48 44.46 -82.18
#